data_AF-A0A3D2IFQ1-F1
#
_entry.id   AF-A0A3D2IFQ1-F1
#
_cell.length_a   1.000
_cell.length_b   1.000
_cell.length_c   1.000
_cell.angle_alpha   90.00
_cell.angle_beta   90.00
_cell.angle_gamma   90.00
#
_symmetry.space_group_name_H-M   'P 1'
#
loop_
_entity.id
_entity.type
_entity.pdbx_description
1 polymer ?
#
loop_
_entity_poly.entity_id
_entity_poly.type
_entity_poly.pdbx_seq_one_letter_code
_entity_poly.pdbx_strand_id
1 'polypeptide(L)'
;YEKYKKLAIAKGLETNEERIKTIKEDGMWSDEDDAKISNLKFETDNLKKTIKSVPLRSQREKLQLDIDTKLKTLDKYKRNRKEIIGKTAEDYATQRSSDEILRFLLFKDEELTEHFFNEEEFSELETWEVLNLGDIQLKISEKINDLRIQEAVLRPFFNMYLSFCDDPNAFYHKPVTHLTIYQMRVLLYGKIFYNIFQHVEDIPDSIKEDPEKLMAFSEAQRNKGGSKNLVRDDADGSVLFGATNEDVKDLDGVSGGVSLSDQIEKHGGKLDMKQMMRLAGHDV
;
A
#
# COMPACT_ATOMS: atom_id res chain seq x y z
N TYR A 1 10.36 2.94 -16.75
CA TYR A 1 9.04 3.46 -17.15
C TYR A 1 9.11 4.50 -18.26
N GLU A 2 9.54 5.74 -18.00
CA GLU A 2 9.50 6.85 -18.99
C GLU A 2 10.19 6.54 -20.33
N LYS A 3 11.34 5.86 -20.30
CA LYS A 3 12.05 5.38 -21.51
C LYS A 3 11.11 4.53 -22.40
N TYR A 4 10.41 3.57 -21.81
CA TYR A 4 9.52 2.65 -22.53
C TYR A 4 8.22 3.31 -22.97
N LYS A 5 7.69 4.26 -22.18
CA LYS A 5 6.52 5.06 -22.56
C LYS A 5 6.79 5.88 -23.82
N LYS A 6 7.90 6.62 -23.85
CA LYS A 6 8.30 7.43 -25.02
C LYS A 6 8.50 6.57 -26.27
N LEU A 7 9.09 5.38 -26.10
CA LEU A 7 9.31 4.44 -27.19
C LEU A 7 7.99 3.87 -27.73
N ALA A 8 7.02 3.58 -26.86
CA ALA A 8 5.69 3.12 -27.27
C ALA A 8 4.93 4.21 -28.06
N ILE A 9 4.97 5.46 -27.59
CA ILE A 9 4.38 6.61 -28.28
C ILE A 9 5.03 6.81 -29.65
N ALA A 10 6.36 6.74 -29.73
CA ALA A 10 7.08 6.85 -31.01
C ALA A 10 6.74 5.72 -32.00
N LYS A 11 6.31 4.55 -31.50
CA LYS A 11 5.81 3.42 -32.31
C LYS A 11 4.32 3.51 -32.62
N GLY A 12 3.64 4.58 -32.21
CA GLY A 12 2.24 4.85 -32.52
C GLY A 12 1.23 4.26 -31.53
N LEU A 13 1.66 3.84 -30.32
CA LEU A 13 0.71 3.51 -29.25
C LEU A 13 0.17 4.80 -28.64
N GLU A 14 -1.16 4.89 -28.56
CA GLU A 14 -1.87 5.98 -27.88
C GLU A 14 -1.64 5.94 -26.38
N THR A 15 -1.66 7.11 -25.76
CA THR A 15 -1.71 7.22 -24.30
C THR A 15 -3.08 6.82 -23.77
N ASN A 16 -3.14 6.46 -22.49
CA ASN A 16 -4.39 6.12 -21.81
C ASN A 16 -5.40 7.27 -21.87
N GLU A 17 -4.95 8.52 -21.73
CA GLU A 17 -5.82 9.69 -21.82
C GLU A 17 -6.39 9.89 -23.22
N GLU A 18 -5.57 9.76 -24.27
CA GLU A 18 -6.03 9.86 -25.66
C GLU A 18 -7.02 8.76 -25.98
N ARG A 19 -6.70 7.52 -25.59
CA ARG A 19 -7.54 6.37 -25.85
C ARG A 19 -8.89 6.45 -25.14
N ILE A 20 -8.91 6.90 -23.89
CA ILE A 20 -10.16 7.13 -23.15
C ILE A 20 -11.00 8.21 -23.83
N LYS A 21 -10.40 9.28 -24.36
CA LYS A 21 -11.13 10.31 -25.12
C LYS A 21 -11.78 9.72 -26.37
N THR A 22 -11.02 9.00 -27.19
CA THR A 22 -11.55 8.35 -28.40
C THR A 22 -12.68 7.38 -28.09
N ILE A 23 -12.53 6.55 -27.05
CA ILE A 23 -13.55 5.58 -26.64
C ILE A 23 -14.85 6.27 -26.17
N LYS A 24 -14.73 7.42 -25.50
CA LYS A 24 -15.88 8.23 -25.08
C LYS A 24 -16.54 8.92 -26.27
N GLU A 25 -15.76 9.43 -27.22
CA GLU A 25 -16.25 10.01 -28.47
C GLU A 25 -17.00 8.98 -29.33
N ASP A 26 -16.49 7.75 -29.39
CA ASP A 26 -17.10 6.62 -30.10
C ASP A 26 -18.32 6.02 -29.37
N GLY A 27 -18.64 6.52 -28.17
CA GLY A 27 -19.77 6.06 -27.35
C GLY A 27 -19.63 4.63 -26.83
N MET A 28 -18.42 4.05 -26.86
CA MET A 28 -18.15 2.69 -26.39
C MET A 28 -18.03 2.59 -24.86
N TRP A 29 -17.82 3.73 -24.18
CA TRP A 29 -17.76 3.83 -22.72
C TRP A 29 -18.31 5.17 -22.26
N SER A 30 -19.04 5.19 -21.13
CA SER A 30 -19.66 6.41 -20.61
C SER A 30 -19.09 6.83 -19.24
N ASP A 31 -19.25 8.10 -18.90
CA ASP A 31 -18.94 8.61 -17.55
C ASP A 31 -19.80 7.94 -16.47
N GLU A 32 -21.00 7.48 -16.82
CA GLU A 32 -21.85 6.70 -15.91
C GLU A 32 -21.23 5.35 -15.55
N ASP A 33 -20.51 4.72 -16.49
CA ASP A 33 -19.85 3.44 -16.23
C ASP A 33 -18.61 3.61 -15.36
N ASP A 34 -17.86 4.70 -15.51
CA ASP A 34 -16.79 5.08 -14.57
C ASP A 34 -17.37 5.40 -13.17
N ALA A 35 -18.51 6.09 -13.09
CA ALA A 35 -19.20 6.38 -11.83
C ALA A 35 -19.67 5.10 -11.13
N LYS A 36 -20.18 4.10 -11.87
CA LYS A 36 -20.54 2.78 -11.31
C LYS A 36 -19.33 2.08 -10.70
N ILE A 37 -18.16 2.11 -11.36
CA ILE A 37 -16.93 1.51 -10.81
C ILE A 37 -16.52 2.21 -9.51
N SER A 38 -16.56 3.54 -9.49
CA SER A 38 -16.19 4.34 -8.31
C SER A 38 -17.12 4.03 -7.12
N ASN A 39 -18.44 4.02 -7.36
CA ASN A 39 -19.44 3.71 -6.35
C ASN A 39 -19.29 2.28 -5.82
N LEU A 40 -19.15 1.29 -6.69
CA LEU A 40 -18.95 -0.10 -6.28
C LEU A 40 -17.68 -0.27 -5.44
N LYS A 41 -16.60 0.44 -5.77
CA LYS A 41 -15.34 0.42 -5.01
C LYS A 41 -15.56 1.00 -3.61
N PHE A 42 -16.16 2.18 -3.53
CA PHE A 42 -16.46 2.86 -2.27
C PHE A 42 -17.37 2.02 -1.36
N GLU A 43 -18.46 1.48 -1.90
CA GLU A 43 -19.36 0.60 -1.16
C GLU A 43 -18.64 -0.64 -0.63
N THR A 44 -17.80 -1.27 -1.46
CA THR A 44 -17.05 -2.47 -1.07
C THR A 44 -16.05 -2.17 0.04
N ASP A 45 -15.34 -1.05 -0.02
CA ASP A 45 -14.37 -0.65 1.01
C ASP A 45 -15.07 -0.33 2.35
N ASN A 46 -16.24 0.30 2.32
CA ASN A 46 -17.03 0.54 3.52
C ASN A 46 -17.57 -0.76 4.13
N LEU A 47 -18.01 -1.71 3.30
CA LEU A 47 -18.44 -3.03 3.77
C LEU A 47 -17.27 -3.82 4.40
N LYS A 48 -16.07 -3.74 3.82
CA LYS A 48 -14.85 -4.34 4.40
C LYS A 48 -14.42 -3.70 5.72
N LYS A 49 -14.74 -2.43 5.96
CA LYS A 49 -14.55 -1.80 7.28
C LYS A 49 -15.61 -2.28 8.27
N THR A 50 -16.87 -2.29 7.84
CA THR A 50 -18.02 -2.70 8.65
C THR A 50 -17.90 -4.16 9.12
N ILE A 51 -17.46 -5.08 8.26
CA ILE A 51 -17.35 -6.50 8.61
C ILE A 51 -16.35 -6.75 9.76
N LYS A 52 -15.32 -5.89 9.92
CA LYS A 52 -14.33 -5.99 11.00
C LYS A 52 -14.93 -5.69 12.37
N SER A 53 -15.95 -4.83 12.44
CA SER A 53 -16.62 -4.45 13.69
C SER A 53 -17.83 -5.31 14.03
N VAL A 54 -18.23 -6.26 13.17
CA VAL A 54 -19.40 -7.12 13.40
C VAL A 54 -19.04 -8.33 14.27
N PRO A 55 -19.63 -8.45 15.49
CA PRO A 55 -19.31 -9.52 16.42
C PRO A 55 -19.99 -10.86 16.06
N LEU A 56 -21.15 -10.81 15.40
CA LEU A 56 -21.98 -11.98 15.10
C LEU A 56 -21.54 -12.68 13.81
N ARG A 57 -21.23 -13.98 13.92
CA ARG A 57 -20.79 -14.80 12.78
C ARG A 57 -21.81 -14.87 11.63
N SER A 58 -23.10 -15.04 11.93
CA SER A 58 -24.15 -15.12 10.91
C SER A 58 -24.34 -13.82 10.12
N GLN A 59 -24.10 -12.67 10.74
CA GLN A 59 -24.12 -11.36 10.07
C GLN A 59 -22.84 -11.15 9.25
N ARG A 60 -21.70 -11.61 9.76
CA ARG A 60 -20.42 -11.61 9.05
C ARG A 60 -20.49 -12.42 7.76
N GLU A 61 -21.07 -13.61 7.80
CA GLU A 61 -21.24 -14.48 6.62
C GLU A 61 -22.13 -13.82 5.56
N LYS A 62 -23.22 -13.16 5.95
CA LYS A 62 -24.08 -12.40 5.02
C LYS A 62 -23.37 -11.21 4.38
N LEU A 63 -22.63 -10.44 5.18
CA LEU A 63 -21.85 -9.30 4.68
C LEU A 63 -20.71 -9.75 3.77
N GLN A 64 -20.05 -10.87 4.09
CA GLN A 64 -19.00 -11.43 3.24
C GLN A 64 -19.57 -11.84 1.87
N LEU A 65 -20.74 -12.48 1.84
CA LEU A 65 -21.39 -12.85 0.57
C LEU A 65 -21.74 -11.62 -0.28
N ASP A 66 -22.19 -10.53 0.34
CA ASP A 66 -22.46 -9.27 -0.35
C ASP A 66 -21.16 -8.63 -0.89
N ILE A 67 -20.09 -8.60 -0.08
CA ILE A 67 -18.75 -8.15 -0.49
C ILE A 67 -18.27 -8.96 -1.70
N ASP A 68 -18.36 -10.28 -1.65
CA ASP A 68 -17.90 -11.16 -2.72
C ASP A 68 -18.69 -10.92 -4.02
N THR A 69 -20.00 -10.66 -3.91
CA THR A 69 -20.88 -10.38 -5.05
C THR A 69 -20.55 -9.02 -5.69
N LYS A 70 -20.33 -7.99 -4.86
CA LYS A 70 -19.91 -6.66 -5.32
C LYS A 70 -18.51 -6.68 -5.93
N LEU A 71 -17.57 -7.43 -5.35
CA LEU A 71 -16.23 -7.63 -5.91
C LEU A 71 -16.28 -8.29 -7.28
N LYS A 72 -17.05 -9.38 -7.45
CA LYS A 72 -17.24 -10.03 -8.76
C LYS A 72 -17.79 -9.07 -9.81
N THR A 73 -18.76 -8.25 -9.42
CA THR A 73 -19.37 -7.24 -10.30
C THR A 73 -18.34 -6.18 -10.68
N LEU A 74 -17.61 -5.64 -9.71
CA LEU A 74 -16.54 -4.66 -9.92
C LEU A 74 -15.43 -5.21 -10.82
N ASP A 75 -15.02 -6.46 -10.63
CA ASP A 75 -14.01 -7.12 -11.47
C ASP A 75 -14.48 -7.34 -12.90
N LYS A 76 -15.79 -7.57 -13.10
CA LYS A 76 -16.38 -7.62 -14.45
C LYS A 76 -16.31 -6.25 -15.13
N TYR A 77 -16.73 -5.18 -14.46
CA TYR A 77 -16.66 -3.82 -15.02
C TYR A 77 -15.23 -3.38 -15.30
N LYS A 78 -14.28 -3.68 -14.41
CA LYS A 78 -12.85 -3.39 -14.64
C LYS A 78 -12.28 -4.16 -15.82
N ARG A 79 -12.64 -5.43 -16.00
CA ARG A 79 -12.22 -6.23 -17.16
C ARG A 79 -12.79 -5.67 -18.45
N ASN A 80 -14.09 -5.40 -18.49
CA ASN A 80 -14.73 -4.78 -19.66
C ASN A 80 -14.06 -3.45 -20.02
N ARG A 81 -13.84 -2.58 -19.02
CA ARG A 81 -13.13 -1.29 -19.21
C ARG A 81 -11.74 -1.52 -19.80
N LYS A 82 -10.98 -2.48 -19.27
CA LYS A 82 -9.63 -2.81 -19.76
C LYS A 82 -9.65 -3.41 -21.18
N GLU A 83 -10.64 -4.21 -21.52
CA GLU A 83 -10.80 -4.78 -22.86
C GLU A 83 -11.13 -3.69 -23.90
N ILE A 84 -12.00 -2.74 -23.55
CA ILE A 84 -12.38 -1.62 -24.42
C ILE A 84 -11.21 -0.65 -24.58
N ILE A 85 -10.52 -0.30 -23.48
CA ILE A 85 -9.30 0.52 -23.52
C ILE A 85 -8.18 -0.21 -24.27
N GLY A 86 -8.09 -1.53 -24.21
CA GLY A 86 -7.04 -2.28 -24.88
C GLY A 86 -5.65 -1.98 -24.28
N LYS A 87 -4.60 -2.07 -25.10
CA LYS A 87 -3.22 -1.81 -24.67
C LYS A 87 -2.84 -0.36 -24.95
N THR A 88 -2.46 0.36 -23.90
CA THR A 88 -1.96 1.75 -23.98
C THR A 88 -0.44 1.80 -23.93
N ALA A 89 0.13 2.98 -24.26
CA ALA A 89 1.56 3.24 -24.07
C ALA A 89 1.98 3.04 -22.59
N GLU A 90 1.14 3.42 -21.64
CA GLU A 90 1.35 3.23 -20.20
C GLU A 90 1.34 1.75 -19.81
N ASP A 91 0.44 0.93 -20.37
CA ASP A 91 0.40 -0.51 -20.10
C ASP A 91 1.68 -1.18 -20.59
N TYR A 92 2.12 -0.84 -21.80
CA TYR A 92 3.37 -1.35 -22.37
C TYR A 92 4.58 -0.93 -21.51
N ALA A 93 4.63 0.35 -21.11
CA ALA A 93 5.71 0.86 -20.29
C ALA A 93 5.75 0.21 -18.90
N THR A 94 4.58 -0.05 -18.31
CA THR A 94 4.46 -0.77 -17.04
C THR A 94 4.97 -2.19 -17.19
N GLN A 95 4.45 -2.94 -18.16
CA GLN A 95 4.83 -4.33 -18.40
C GLN A 95 6.35 -4.45 -18.62
N ARG A 96 6.91 -3.65 -19.53
CA ARG A 96 8.36 -3.68 -19.80
C ARG A 96 9.21 -3.23 -18.62
N SER A 97 8.73 -2.31 -17.80
CA SER A 97 9.46 -1.93 -16.58
C SER A 97 9.46 -3.05 -15.55
N SER A 98 8.34 -3.76 -15.40
CA SER A 98 8.24 -4.92 -14.51
C SER A 98 9.14 -6.06 -14.98
N ASP A 99 9.15 -6.36 -16.28
CA ASP A 99 10.01 -7.37 -16.90
C ASP A 99 11.49 -7.04 -16.64
N GLU A 100 11.89 -5.78 -16.84
CA GLU A 100 13.25 -5.32 -16.55
C GLU A 100 13.60 -5.43 -15.07
N ILE A 101 12.71 -5.04 -14.16
CA ILE A 101 12.94 -5.19 -12.73
C ILE A 101 13.17 -6.66 -12.41
N LEU A 102 12.33 -7.56 -12.94
CA LEU A 102 12.46 -8.99 -12.72
C LEU A 102 13.82 -9.51 -13.24
N ARG A 103 14.24 -9.08 -14.42
CA ARG A 103 15.56 -9.40 -14.99
C ARG A 103 16.70 -8.94 -14.08
N PHE A 104 16.62 -7.72 -13.55
CA PHE A 104 17.64 -7.16 -12.65
C PHE A 104 17.74 -7.85 -11.29
N LEU A 105 16.71 -8.62 -10.89
CA LEU A 105 16.71 -9.37 -9.64
C LEU A 105 17.33 -10.76 -9.76
N LEU A 106 17.65 -11.20 -10.99
CA LEU A 106 18.18 -12.53 -11.27
C LEU A 106 19.69 -12.45 -11.51
N PHE A 107 20.45 -13.26 -10.78
CA PHE A 107 21.91 -13.30 -10.81
C PHE A 107 22.42 -14.73 -10.99
N LYS A 108 23.60 -14.88 -11.61
CA LYS A 108 24.26 -16.19 -11.79
C LYS A 108 24.97 -16.65 -10.53
N ASP A 109 25.36 -15.70 -9.68
CA ASP A 109 26.20 -15.90 -8.51
C ASP A 109 25.52 -15.43 -7.23
N GLU A 110 25.93 -16.03 -6.11
CA GLU A 110 25.41 -15.70 -4.77
C GLU A 110 25.82 -14.29 -4.30
N GLU A 111 26.92 -13.76 -4.84
CA GLU A 111 27.44 -12.42 -4.54
C GLU A 111 26.71 -11.32 -5.34
N LEU A 112 25.77 -11.69 -6.21
CA LEU A 112 24.93 -10.80 -7.00
C LEU A 112 25.73 -9.86 -7.92
N THR A 113 26.80 -10.39 -8.52
CA THR A 113 27.74 -9.61 -9.34
C THR A 113 27.41 -9.64 -10.83
N GLU A 114 26.87 -10.75 -11.34
CA GLU A 114 26.52 -10.92 -12.75
C GLU A 114 25.05 -11.30 -12.92
N HIS A 115 24.31 -10.53 -13.73
CA HIS A 115 22.92 -10.84 -14.04
C HIS A 115 22.78 -12.17 -14.77
N PHE A 116 21.72 -12.92 -14.44
CA PHE A 116 21.44 -14.21 -15.06
C PHE A 116 21.12 -14.07 -16.55
N PHE A 117 20.33 -13.06 -16.90
CA PHE A 117 19.94 -12.76 -18.27
C PHE A 117 20.35 -11.35 -18.68
N ASN A 118 20.87 -11.22 -19.90
CA ASN A 118 20.92 -9.93 -20.59
C ASN A 118 19.52 -9.57 -21.17
N GLU A 119 19.37 -8.36 -21.72
CA GLU A 119 18.06 -7.86 -22.23
C GLU A 119 17.52 -8.71 -23.39
N GLU A 120 18.39 -9.24 -24.25
CA GLU A 120 18.03 -10.07 -25.40
C GLU A 120 17.58 -11.46 -24.93
N GLU A 121 18.39 -12.12 -24.09
CA GLU A 121 18.10 -13.44 -23.51
C GLU A 121 16.78 -13.42 -22.72
N PHE A 122 16.54 -12.37 -21.93
CA PHE A 122 15.30 -12.26 -21.18
C PHE A 122 14.08 -12.03 -22.09
N SER A 123 14.27 -11.33 -23.21
CA SER A 123 13.19 -11.09 -24.18
C SER A 123 12.80 -12.32 -24.99
N GLU A 124 13.68 -13.33 -25.04
CA GLU A 124 13.42 -14.62 -25.69
C GLU A 124 12.63 -15.59 -24.79
N LEU A 125 12.50 -15.30 -23.49
CA LEU A 125 11.75 -16.13 -22.56
C LEU A 125 10.27 -16.21 -22.95
N GLU A 126 9.70 -17.41 -22.81
CA GLU A 126 8.28 -17.61 -23.01
C GLU A 126 7.47 -16.93 -21.90
N THR A 127 6.22 -16.57 -22.21
CA THR A 127 5.35 -15.84 -21.26
C THR A 127 5.19 -16.59 -19.94
N TRP A 128 5.11 -17.92 -19.97
CA TRP A 128 4.96 -18.73 -18.77
C TRP A 128 6.23 -18.76 -17.91
N GLU A 129 7.42 -18.62 -18.51
CA GLU A 129 8.69 -18.56 -17.78
C GLU A 129 8.79 -17.25 -17.00
N VAL A 130 8.46 -16.13 -17.64
CA VAL A 130 8.41 -14.80 -17.00
C VAL A 130 7.37 -14.80 -15.87
N LEU A 131 6.21 -15.40 -16.08
CA LEU A 131 5.18 -15.55 -15.03
C LEU A 131 5.69 -16.38 -13.84
N ASN A 132 6.37 -17.49 -14.09
CA ASN A 132 6.92 -18.34 -13.03
C ASN A 132 8.01 -17.60 -12.22
N LEU A 133 8.89 -16.87 -12.90
CA LEU A 133 9.89 -16.02 -12.25
C LEU A 133 9.22 -14.93 -11.38
N GLY A 134 8.16 -14.30 -11.89
CA GLY A 134 7.35 -13.35 -11.15
C GLY A 134 6.70 -13.95 -9.90
N ASP A 135 6.16 -15.16 -9.99
CA ASP A 135 5.57 -15.89 -8.86
C ASP A 135 6.60 -16.22 -7.78
N ILE A 136 7.82 -16.60 -8.18
CA ILE A 136 8.92 -16.85 -7.24
C ILE A 136 9.26 -15.54 -6.51
N GLN A 137 9.41 -14.44 -7.25
CA GLN A 137 9.74 -13.14 -6.67
C GLN A 137 8.64 -12.64 -5.72
N LEU A 138 7.37 -12.85 -6.07
CA LEU A 138 6.24 -12.50 -5.21
C LEU A 138 6.29 -13.27 -3.88
N LYS A 139 6.50 -14.59 -3.94
CA LYS A 139 6.60 -15.45 -2.73
C LYS A 139 7.74 -15.06 -1.81
N ILE A 140 8.86 -14.57 -2.36
CA ILE A 140 9.97 -14.03 -1.56
C ILE A 140 9.56 -12.70 -0.91
N SER A 141 8.99 -11.80 -1.71
CA SER A 141 8.56 -10.47 -1.24
C SER A 141 7.50 -10.55 -0.14
N GLU A 142 6.57 -11.49 -0.22
CA GLU A 142 5.56 -11.73 0.83
C GLU A 142 6.15 -12.18 2.17
N LYS A 143 7.32 -12.83 2.15
CA LYS A 143 8.03 -13.27 3.36
C LYS A 143 8.87 -12.17 3.98
N ILE A 144 9.30 -11.18 3.19
CA ILE A 144 10.23 -10.12 3.59
C ILE A 144 9.56 -8.76 3.45
N ASN A 145 8.33 -8.64 3.96
CA ASN A 145 7.63 -7.37 4.08
C ASN A 145 7.74 -6.81 5.50
N ASP A 146 7.32 -5.55 5.68
CA ASP A 146 7.48 -4.84 6.94
C ASP A 146 6.77 -5.53 8.11
N LEU A 147 5.55 -6.02 7.89
CA LEU A 147 4.81 -6.76 8.91
C LEU A 147 5.57 -8.04 9.32
N ARG A 148 6.08 -8.81 8.36
CA ARG A 148 6.87 -10.02 8.66
C ARG A 148 8.15 -9.71 9.42
N ILE A 149 8.83 -8.61 9.08
CA ILE A 149 10.03 -8.18 9.79
C ILE A 149 9.68 -7.75 11.22
N GLN A 150 8.60 -6.98 11.41
CA GLN A 150 8.13 -6.58 12.74
C GLN A 150 7.76 -7.79 13.60
N GLU A 151 7.00 -8.73 13.05
CA GLU A 151 6.67 -10.01 13.71
C GLU A 151 7.92 -10.77 14.11
N ALA A 152 8.94 -10.83 13.24
CA ALA A 152 10.19 -11.53 13.50
C ALA A 152 10.97 -10.90 14.67
N VAL A 153 11.03 -9.56 14.72
CA VAL A 153 11.70 -8.80 15.78
C VAL A 153 11.02 -8.96 17.15
N LEU A 154 9.70 -9.18 17.18
CA LEU A 154 8.96 -9.43 18.42
C LEU A 154 8.99 -10.88 18.90
N ARG A 155 9.61 -11.80 18.14
CA ARG A 155 9.68 -13.20 18.57
C ARG A 155 10.58 -13.36 19.80
N PRO A 156 10.27 -14.30 20.70
CA PRO A 156 11.03 -14.51 21.93
C PRO A 156 12.55 -14.69 21.74
N PHE A 157 12.97 -15.34 20.64
CA PHE A 157 14.39 -15.53 20.36
C PHE A 157 15.12 -14.21 20.03
N PHE A 158 14.40 -13.21 19.52
CA PHE A 158 14.98 -11.93 19.11
C PHE A 158 15.11 -10.95 20.30
N ASN A 159 14.37 -11.17 21.39
CA ASN A 159 14.32 -10.26 22.54
C ASN A 159 15.70 -9.92 23.13
N MET A 160 16.63 -10.89 23.16
CA MET A 160 17.99 -10.66 23.65
C MET A 160 18.80 -9.69 22.78
N TYR A 161 18.40 -9.51 21.54
CA TYR A 161 19.10 -8.68 20.56
C TYR A 161 18.52 -7.26 20.44
N LEU A 162 17.32 -7.01 20.98
CA LEU A 162 16.63 -5.71 20.90
C LEU A 162 17.48 -4.55 21.42
N SER A 163 18.19 -4.76 22.54
CA SER A 163 19.07 -3.74 23.13
C SER A 163 20.29 -3.40 22.27
N PHE A 164 20.61 -4.24 21.28
CA PHE A 164 21.74 -4.03 20.37
C PHE A 164 21.30 -3.40 19.04
N CYS A 165 20.01 -3.23 18.80
CA CYS A 165 19.50 -2.66 17.54
C CYS A 165 19.81 -1.15 17.37
N ASP A 166 20.27 -0.48 18.43
CA ASP A 166 20.70 0.92 18.37
C ASP A 166 22.06 1.13 17.69
N ASP A 167 22.87 0.08 17.58
CA ASP A 167 24.18 0.12 16.91
C ASP A 167 24.22 -0.89 15.74
N PRO A 168 23.98 -0.42 14.50
CA PRO A 168 24.05 -1.25 13.30
C PRO A 168 25.38 -1.97 13.13
N ASN A 169 26.49 -1.33 13.51
CA ASN A 169 27.82 -1.92 13.38
C ASN A 169 28.02 -3.03 14.40
N ALA A 170 27.60 -2.83 15.66
CA ALA A 170 27.69 -3.88 16.68
C ALA A 170 26.78 -5.08 16.35
N PHE A 171 25.60 -4.81 15.78
CA PHE A 171 24.63 -5.86 15.46
C PHE A 171 25.06 -6.71 14.26
N TYR A 172 25.39 -6.09 13.11
CA TYR A 172 25.70 -6.81 11.87
C TYR A 172 27.19 -6.91 11.56
N HIS A 173 28.07 -6.24 12.31
CA HIS A 173 29.50 -6.14 12.02
C HIS A 173 29.78 -5.59 10.61
N LYS A 174 28.89 -4.73 10.11
CA LYS A 174 28.97 -4.12 8.78
C LYS A 174 28.66 -2.63 8.86
N PRO A 175 29.36 -1.79 8.09
CA PRO A 175 28.99 -0.39 7.93
C PRO A 175 27.55 -0.27 7.42
N VAL A 176 26.84 0.77 7.87
CA VAL A 176 25.46 1.07 7.43
C VAL A 176 25.33 1.13 5.91
N THR A 177 26.35 1.62 5.21
CA THR A 177 26.40 1.70 3.74
C THR A 177 26.39 0.34 3.04
N HIS A 178 26.68 -0.75 3.75
CA HIS A 178 26.71 -2.12 3.23
C HIS A 178 25.51 -2.95 3.71
N LEU A 179 24.60 -2.36 4.50
CA LEU A 179 23.40 -3.04 4.94
C LEU A 179 22.31 -2.94 3.88
N THR A 180 21.59 -4.05 3.70
CA THR A 180 20.40 -4.04 2.85
C THR A 180 19.28 -3.25 3.52
N ILE A 181 18.32 -2.78 2.72
CA ILE A 181 17.14 -2.08 3.26
C ILE A 181 16.37 -2.93 4.28
N TYR A 182 16.35 -4.25 4.11
CA TYR A 182 15.70 -5.18 5.02
C TYR A 182 16.45 -5.31 6.35
N GLN A 183 17.78 -5.36 6.32
CA GLN A 183 18.61 -5.35 7.53
C GLN A 183 18.44 -4.04 8.32
N MET A 184 18.36 -2.92 7.61
CA MET A 184 18.06 -1.62 8.20
C MET A 184 16.67 -1.59 8.86
N ARG A 185 15.66 -2.18 8.20
CA ARG A 185 14.30 -2.31 8.76
C ARG A 185 14.28 -3.15 10.04
N VAL A 186 15.03 -4.25 10.11
CA VAL A 186 15.17 -5.05 11.33
C VAL A 186 15.66 -4.20 12.50
N LEU A 187 16.72 -3.41 12.29
CA LEU A 187 17.27 -2.52 13.32
C LEU A 187 16.28 -1.43 13.72
N LEU A 188 15.63 -0.81 12.74
CA LEU A 188 14.63 0.23 12.97
C LEU A 188 13.48 -0.29 13.83
N TYR A 189 12.87 -1.41 13.45
CA TYR A 189 11.77 -1.98 14.22
C TYR A 189 12.25 -2.52 15.57
N GLY A 190 13.45 -3.09 15.64
CA GLY A 190 14.09 -3.49 16.90
C GLY A 190 14.19 -2.34 17.87
N LYS A 191 14.69 -1.19 17.41
CA LYS A 191 14.78 0.04 18.20
C LYS A 191 13.41 0.56 18.64
N ILE A 192 12.42 0.56 17.74
CA ILE A 192 11.05 1.00 18.06
C ILE A 192 10.46 0.13 19.17
N PHE A 193 10.50 -1.19 19.03
CA PHE A 193 9.92 -2.10 20.02
C PHE A 193 10.71 -2.11 21.32
N TYR A 194 12.05 -2.01 21.26
CA TYR A 194 12.88 -1.84 22.43
C TYR A 194 12.45 -0.60 23.23
N ASN A 195 12.27 0.54 22.56
CA ASN A 195 11.79 1.77 23.19
C ASN A 195 10.41 1.61 23.84
N ILE A 196 9.47 0.95 23.14
CA ILE A 196 8.14 0.66 23.68
C ILE A 196 8.25 -0.17 24.96
N PHE A 197 9.02 -1.26 24.95
CA PHE A 197 9.17 -2.12 26.12
C PHE A 197 9.89 -1.45 27.31
N GLN A 198 10.72 -0.44 27.05
CA GLN A 198 11.42 0.30 28.10
C GLN A 198 10.57 1.42 28.73
N HIS A 199 9.62 2.00 27.99
CA HIS A 199 8.95 3.24 28.40
C HIS A 199 7.43 3.14 28.51
N VAL A 200 6.81 2.08 28.01
CA VAL A 200 5.36 1.87 28.12
C VAL A 200 5.09 0.85 29.21
N GLU A 201 4.42 1.31 30.27
CA GLU A 201 4.01 0.46 31.39
C GLU A 201 2.72 -0.33 31.07
N ASP A 202 2.48 -1.38 31.85
CA ASP A 202 1.24 -2.18 31.83
C ASP A 202 0.84 -2.76 30.46
N ILE A 203 1.83 -3.12 29.62
CA ILE A 203 1.57 -3.78 28.33
C ILE A 203 0.97 -5.18 28.59
N PRO A 204 -0.27 -5.46 28.13
CA PRO A 204 -0.87 -6.78 28.27
C PRO A 204 -0.09 -7.86 27.52
N ASP A 205 0.09 -9.04 28.14
CA ASP A 205 0.82 -10.15 27.51
C ASP A 205 0.22 -10.60 26.17
N SER A 206 -1.10 -10.47 26.02
CA SER A 206 -1.82 -10.83 24.79
C SER A 206 -1.49 -9.99 23.57
N ILE A 207 -0.81 -8.84 23.74
CA ILE A 207 -0.44 -7.94 22.64
C ILE A 207 1.07 -7.80 22.43
N LYS A 208 1.91 -8.40 23.29
CA LYS A 208 3.38 -8.23 23.23
C LYS A 208 4.01 -8.76 21.95
N GLU A 209 3.39 -9.75 21.32
CA GLU A 209 3.87 -10.34 20.05
C GLU A 209 3.10 -9.83 18.82
N ASP A 210 2.20 -8.86 18.98
CA ASP A 210 1.37 -8.31 17.91
C ASP A 210 1.84 -6.88 17.58
N PRO A 211 2.59 -6.67 16.48
CA PRO A 211 3.16 -5.37 16.13
C PRO A 211 2.14 -4.24 16.09
N GLU A 212 1.00 -4.46 15.43
CA GLU A 212 -0.01 -3.43 15.21
C GLU A 212 -0.66 -3.03 16.54
N LYS A 213 -1.04 -4.02 17.37
CA LYS A 213 -1.63 -3.74 18.68
C LYS A 213 -0.65 -3.09 19.64
N LEU A 214 0.61 -3.51 19.60
CA LEU A 214 1.65 -2.96 20.47
C LEU A 214 1.94 -1.48 20.14
N MET A 215 2.06 -1.14 18.86
CA MET A 215 2.21 0.24 18.42
C MET A 215 0.99 1.08 18.79
N ALA A 216 -0.23 0.60 18.50
CA ALA A 216 -1.47 1.31 18.84
C ALA A 216 -1.63 1.54 20.35
N PHE A 217 -1.24 0.56 21.18
CA PHE A 217 -1.25 0.71 22.64
C PHE A 217 -0.25 1.76 23.12
N SER A 218 0.98 1.75 22.59
CA SER A 218 2.00 2.75 22.90
C SER A 218 1.54 4.17 22.56
N GLU A 219 0.95 4.36 21.37
CA GLU A 219 0.39 5.65 20.94
C GLU A 219 -0.75 6.11 21.85
N ALA A 220 -1.67 5.20 22.20
CA ALA A 220 -2.77 5.51 23.10
C ALA A 220 -2.30 5.93 24.50
N GLN A 221 -1.23 5.31 25.02
CA GLN A 221 -0.64 5.69 26.30
C GLN A 221 0.08 7.05 26.24
N ARG A 222 0.83 7.31 25.15
CA ARG A 222 1.47 8.62 24.90
C ARG A 222 0.45 9.75 24.81
N ASN A 223 -0.73 9.50 24.23
CA ASN A 223 -1.78 10.51 24.11
C ASN A 223 -2.57 10.75 25.40
N LYS A 224 -2.59 9.78 26.33
CA LYS A 224 -3.25 9.93 27.65
C LYS A 224 -2.42 10.76 28.63
N GLY A 225 -1.10 10.67 28.57
CA GLY A 225 -0.21 11.57 29.31
C GLY A 225 0.04 12.83 28.50
N GLY A 226 -0.67 13.92 28.78
CA GLY A 226 -0.62 15.18 28.02
C GLY A 226 0.76 15.86 27.91
N SER A 227 1.71 15.25 27.20
CA SER A 227 3.06 15.75 26.96
C SER A 227 3.13 16.38 25.58
N LYS A 228 2.76 17.67 25.52
CA LYS A 228 3.42 18.62 24.62
C LYS A 228 4.91 18.57 24.95
N ASN A 229 5.72 17.88 24.14
CA ASN A 229 7.13 18.18 23.85
C ASN A 229 7.80 17.02 23.13
N LEU A 230 7.62 16.94 21.80
CA LEU A 230 8.57 16.29 20.89
C LEU A 230 8.59 17.00 19.52
N VAL A 231 8.31 18.31 19.48
CA VAL A 231 8.91 19.17 18.45
C VAL A 231 10.21 19.68 19.05
N ARG A 232 11.28 18.93 18.85
CA ARG A 232 12.63 19.45 18.91
C ARG A 232 12.98 19.83 17.48
N ASP A 233 13.08 21.13 17.22
CA ASP A 233 13.32 21.78 15.92
C ASP A 233 14.65 21.43 15.23
N ASP A 234 15.42 20.43 15.69
CA ASP A 234 16.77 20.14 15.18
C ASP A 234 17.01 18.64 14.90
N ALA A 235 16.06 17.99 14.22
CA ALA A 235 16.31 16.70 13.58
C ALA A 235 15.48 16.60 12.29
N ASP A 236 16.10 16.98 11.18
CA ASP A 236 15.64 16.84 9.79
C ASP A 236 15.53 15.36 9.38
N GLY A 237 14.68 14.60 10.07
CA GLY A 237 14.63 13.15 9.94
C GLY A 237 13.50 12.47 10.71
N SER A 238 12.40 13.18 11.01
CA SER A 238 11.15 12.52 11.36
C SER A 238 10.60 11.85 10.10
N VAL A 239 11.08 10.63 9.83
CA VAL A 239 10.53 9.76 8.79
C VAL A 239 9.11 9.38 9.23
N LEU A 240 8.17 10.23 8.84
CA LEU A 240 6.73 10.05 8.89
C LEU A 240 6.41 8.84 8.00
N PHE A 241 6.44 7.66 8.60
CA PHE A 241 6.47 6.39 7.88
C PHE A 241 5.06 6.04 7.39
N GLY A 242 4.80 6.20 6.09
CA GLY A 242 3.65 5.62 5.40
C GLY A 242 2.71 6.59 4.67
N ALA A 243 2.94 7.90 4.76
CA ALA A 243 2.23 8.91 3.96
C ALA A 243 3.05 9.22 2.70
N THR A 244 2.43 9.12 1.52
CA THR A 244 2.93 9.80 0.34
C THR A 244 2.91 11.31 0.59
N ASN A 245 3.79 12.11 -0.04
CA ASN A 245 3.78 13.58 0.10
C ASN A 245 2.41 14.22 -0.26
N GLU A 246 1.52 13.48 -0.93
CA GLU A 246 0.12 13.86 -1.17
C GLU A 246 -0.75 13.76 0.09
N ASP A 247 -0.53 12.75 0.96
CA ASP A 247 -1.31 12.54 2.20
C ASP A 247 -1.00 13.61 3.27
N VAL A 248 0.19 14.23 3.20
CA VAL A 248 0.60 15.32 4.11
C VAL A 248 -0.02 16.67 3.69
N LYS A 249 -0.21 16.89 2.39
CA LYS A 249 -0.82 18.13 1.87
C LYS A 249 -2.32 18.22 2.17
N ASP A 250 -3.01 17.10 2.27
CA ASP A 250 -4.42 17.06 2.65
C ASP A 250 -4.66 17.32 4.15
N LEU A 251 -3.62 17.20 4.99
CA LEU A 251 -3.73 17.43 6.44
C LEU A 251 -3.49 18.90 6.84
N ASP A 252 -2.67 19.64 6.09
CA ASP A 252 -2.37 21.06 6.38
C ASP A 252 -3.33 22.05 5.68
N GLY A 253 -4.27 21.56 4.86
CA GLY A 253 -5.09 22.38 3.96
C GLY A 253 -6.53 22.69 4.39
N VAL A 254 -7.05 22.15 5.49
CA VAL A 254 -8.50 22.28 5.80
C VAL A 254 -8.74 22.75 7.23
N SER A 255 -8.32 23.98 7.51
CA SER A 255 -8.98 24.81 8.53
C SER A 255 -10.37 25.21 8.03
N GLY A 256 -11.35 24.30 8.10
CA GLY A 256 -12.74 24.59 7.71
C GLY A 256 -13.64 23.41 7.34
N GLY A 257 -13.21 22.16 7.53
CA GLY A 257 -13.97 20.98 7.11
C GLY A 257 -15.05 20.61 8.11
N VAL A 258 -16.31 20.80 7.75
CA VAL A 258 -17.46 20.39 8.58
C VAL A 258 -17.44 18.86 8.76
N SER A 259 -17.46 18.42 10.02
CA SER A 259 -17.51 17.00 10.41
C SER A 259 -18.66 16.27 9.70
N LEU A 260 -18.32 15.19 8.99
CA LEU A 260 -19.26 14.33 8.27
C LEU A 260 -20.30 13.70 9.22
N SER A 261 -19.89 13.40 10.44
CA SER A 261 -20.75 12.89 11.51
C SER A 261 -21.87 13.88 11.87
N ASP A 262 -21.55 15.18 11.89
CA ASP A 262 -22.50 16.24 12.25
C ASP A 262 -23.54 16.48 11.16
N GLN A 263 -23.19 16.26 9.88
CA GLN A 263 -24.14 16.38 8.77
C GLN A 263 -25.06 15.16 8.64
N ILE A 264 -24.57 13.95 8.96
CA ILE A 264 -25.37 12.73 8.96
C ILE A 264 -26.44 12.78 10.06
N GLU A 265 -26.11 13.32 11.23
CA GLU A 265 -27.10 13.56 12.30
C GLU A 265 -28.14 14.61 11.89
N LYS A 266 -27.72 15.72 11.26
CA LYS A 266 -28.64 16.78 10.79
C LYS A 266 -29.63 16.31 9.72
N HIS A 267 -29.28 15.29 8.94
CA HIS A 267 -30.11 14.74 7.87
C HIS A 267 -30.79 13.40 8.20
N GLY A 268 -30.88 13.05 9.49
CA GLY A 268 -31.66 11.89 9.93
C GLY A 268 -31.06 10.54 9.53
N GLY A 269 -29.74 10.46 9.38
CA GLY A 269 -29.01 9.21 9.19
C GLY A 269 -28.88 8.73 7.74
N LYS A 270 -29.35 9.49 6.74
CA LYS A 270 -29.13 9.19 5.31
C LYS A 270 -28.91 10.48 4.51
N LEU A 271 -27.86 10.49 3.68
CA LEU A 271 -27.59 11.55 2.71
C LEU A 271 -28.00 11.08 1.31
N ASP A 272 -28.62 11.96 0.54
CA ASP A 272 -28.96 11.70 -0.85
C ASP A 272 -27.79 12.00 -1.79
N MET A 273 -27.82 11.43 -3.01
CA MET A 273 -26.75 11.44 -4.00
C MET A 273 -26.20 12.84 -4.31
N LYS A 274 -27.06 13.86 -4.39
CA LYS A 274 -26.64 15.27 -4.58
C LYS A 274 -25.87 15.84 -3.40
N GLN A 275 -26.18 15.39 -2.18
CA GLN A 275 -25.53 15.86 -0.95
C GLN A 275 -24.16 15.20 -0.78
N MET A 276 -24.03 13.93 -1.19
CA MET A 276 -22.76 13.23 -1.23
C MET A 276 -21.79 13.83 -2.27
N MET A 277 -22.30 14.27 -3.42
CA MET A 277 -21.47 14.90 -4.46
C MET A 277 -20.90 16.26 -4.03
N ARG A 278 -21.69 17.09 -3.32
CA ARG A 278 -21.19 18.36 -2.76
C ARG A 278 -20.13 18.16 -1.67
N LEU A 279 -20.27 17.13 -0.84
CA LEU A 279 -19.30 16.79 0.20
C LEU A 279 -17.96 16.29 -0.36
N ALA A 280 -17.98 15.73 -1.58
CA ALA A 280 -16.79 15.27 -2.29
C ALA A 280 -16.12 16.38 -3.14
N GLY A 281 -16.53 17.64 -2.99
CA GLY A 281 -15.94 18.78 -3.70
C GLY A 281 -16.35 18.90 -5.17
N HIS A 282 -17.38 18.18 -5.61
CA HIS A 282 -17.95 18.33 -6.94
C HIS A 282 -19.10 19.35 -6.90
N ASP A 283 -18.96 20.46 -7.63
CA ASP A 283 -20.04 21.41 -7.84
C ASP A 283 -21.12 20.78 -8.74
N VAL A 284 -22.37 20.81 -8.26
CA VAL A 284 -23.60 20.45 -8.99
C VAL A 284 -24.60 21.59 -8.87
#